data_AF-A0A2S1ES68-F1
#
_entry.id   AF-A0A2S1ES68-F1
#
_cell.length_a   1.000
_cell.length_b   1.000
_cell.length_c   1.000
_cell.angle_alpha   90.00
_cell.angle_beta   90.00
_cell.angle_gamma   90.00
#
_symmetry.space_group_name_H-M   'P 1'
#
loop_
_entity.id
_entity.type
_entity.pdbx_description
1 polymer ?
#
loop_
_entity_poly.entity_id
_entity_poly.type
_entity_poly.pdbx_seq_one_letter_code
_entity_poly.pdbx_strand_id
1 'polypeptide(L)'
;MLLSTHNIWPGVGNVIAGIPQGGNGGQIGNPYNGAGFSRVIQPNALAAYGQRWYDGVSDSSGATISQIANSILNGHPVLYYGYSPYDAGGVRNHCKILLGYNRNNGMFHVYDPCYGNGGWSANSEGHTAYDRGWNAWITWGQLANEYGGQAITIY
;
A
#
# COMPACT_ATOMS: atom_id res chain seq x y z
N MET A 1 -5.68 -9.15 1.04
CA MET A 1 -6.40 -8.43 -0.03
C MET A 1 -5.65 -8.43 -1.37
N LEU A 2 -4.31 -8.26 -1.41
CA LEU A 2 -3.61 -8.31 -2.69
C LEU A 2 -3.52 -9.73 -3.27
N LEU A 3 -3.04 -10.71 -2.50
CA LEU A 3 -2.89 -12.09 -2.99
C LEU A 3 -4.21 -12.78 -3.37
N SER A 4 -5.35 -12.26 -2.92
CA SER A 4 -6.65 -12.79 -3.32
C SER A 4 -6.98 -12.56 -4.80
N THR A 5 -6.29 -11.66 -5.51
CA THR A 5 -6.41 -11.55 -6.97
C THR A 5 -5.95 -12.82 -7.70
N HIS A 6 -5.16 -13.67 -7.03
CA HIS A 6 -4.70 -14.98 -7.52
C HIS A 6 -5.29 -16.15 -6.72
N ASN A 7 -6.41 -15.94 -6.01
CA ASN A 7 -7.05 -16.93 -5.14
C ASN A 7 -6.17 -17.46 -4.00
N ILE A 8 -5.24 -16.63 -3.50
CA ILE A 8 -4.33 -16.98 -2.41
C ILE A 8 -4.76 -16.24 -1.13
N TRP A 9 -5.04 -17.00 -0.07
CA TRP A 9 -5.69 -16.51 1.15
C TRP A 9 -4.90 -16.88 2.42
N PRO A 10 -3.71 -16.32 2.63
CA PRO A 10 -2.99 -16.57 3.87
C PRO A 10 -3.79 -16.00 5.04
N GLY A 11 -3.88 -16.75 6.13
CA GLY A 11 -4.54 -16.26 7.35
C GLY A 11 -3.86 -14.99 7.86
N VAL A 12 -4.63 -13.93 8.12
CA VAL A 12 -4.08 -12.62 8.52
C VAL A 12 -3.19 -12.71 9.77
N GLY A 13 -3.55 -13.57 10.73
CA GLY A 13 -2.72 -13.85 11.91
C GLY A 13 -1.35 -14.45 11.55
N ASN A 14 -1.29 -15.35 10.56
CA ASN A 14 -0.03 -15.93 10.09
C ASN A 14 0.82 -14.90 9.35
N VAL A 15 0.18 -14.04 8.55
CA VAL A 15 0.87 -12.95 7.83
C VAL A 15 1.51 -11.98 8.84
N ILE A 16 0.77 -11.55 9.86
CA ILE A 16 1.26 -10.61 10.87
C ILE A 16 2.35 -11.27 11.74
N ALA A 17 2.16 -12.52 12.16
CA ALA A 17 3.11 -13.23 13.02
C ALA A 17 4.47 -13.45 12.36
N GLY A 18 4.49 -13.68 11.04
CA GLY A 18 5.73 -13.96 10.29
C GLY A 18 6.37 -12.73 9.64
N ILE A 19 5.80 -11.53 9.80
CA ILE A 19 6.26 -10.35 9.07
C ILE A 19 7.72 -10.03 9.45
N PRO A 20 8.60 -9.73 8.48
CA PRO A 20 9.98 -9.30 8.77
C PRO A 20 10.03 -8.09 9.71
N GLN A 21 10.88 -8.17 10.75
CA GLN A 21 11.07 -7.14 11.77
C GLN A 21 12.54 -6.67 11.81
N GLY A 22 12.76 -5.38 12.08
CA GLY A 22 14.07 -4.79 12.32
C GLY A 22 14.92 -4.53 11.07
N GLY A 23 16.10 -5.15 11.00
CA GLY A 23 17.08 -4.94 9.93
C GLY A 23 16.59 -5.36 8.54
N ASN A 24 17.38 -5.05 7.51
CA ASN A 24 17.14 -5.47 6.11
C ASN A 24 15.76 -5.10 5.52
N GLY A 25 15.18 -3.98 5.98
CA GLY A 25 13.88 -3.51 5.51
C GLY A 25 12.68 -4.04 6.31
N GLY A 26 12.90 -4.79 7.40
CA GLY A 26 11.82 -5.18 8.30
C GLY A 26 11.09 -3.98 8.92
N GLN A 27 9.85 -4.23 9.36
CA GLN A 27 9.09 -3.26 10.14
C GLN A 27 9.79 -2.97 11.48
N ILE A 28 9.70 -1.73 11.95
CA ILE A 28 10.13 -1.37 13.29
C ILE A 28 8.89 -1.00 14.11
N GLY A 29 8.69 -1.74 15.20
CA GLY A 29 7.55 -1.62 16.11
C GLY A 29 6.58 -2.77 16.00
N ASN A 30 5.80 -2.96 17.07
CA ASN A 30 4.91 -4.10 17.21
C ASN A 30 3.78 -4.07 16.16
N PRO A 31 3.62 -5.13 15.34
CA PRO A 31 2.65 -5.15 14.25
C PRO A 31 1.20 -5.37 14.72
N TYR A 32 0.97 -5.74 15.98
CA TYR A 32 -0.36 -5.97 16.55
C TYR A 32 -0.96 -4.72 17.19
N ASN A 33 -0.12 -3.87 17.79
CA ASN A 33 -0.60 -2.73 18.58
C ASN A 33 0.15 -1.42 18.32
N GLY A 34 1.12 -1.40 17.40
CA GLY A 34 1.88 -0.20 17.04
C GLY A 34 2.89 0.26 18.10
N ALA A 35 3.07 -0.47 19.21
CA ALA A 35 4.02 -0.08 20.25
C ALA A 35 5.44 0.02 19.69
N GLY A 36 6.07 1.19 19.86
CA GLY A 36 7.41 1.46 19.35
C GLY A 36 7.49 1.56 17.82
N PHE A 37 6.38 1.86 17.13
CA PHE A 37 6.36 2.01 15.67
C PHE A 37 7.20 3.20 15.21
N SER A 38 8.07 2.96 14.22
CA SER A 38 8.85 4.01 13.56
C SER A 38 9.04 3.81 12.06
N ARG A 39 8.75 2.60 11.54
CA ARG A 39 8.88 2.30 10.11
C ARG A 39 8.02 1.12 9.71
N VAL A 40 7.24 1.26 8.65
CA VAL A 40 6.53 0.13 8.01
C VAL A 40 7.53 -0.81 7.30
N ILE A 41 7.19 -2.08 7.12
CA ILE A 41 8.01 -3.01 6.33
C ILE A 41 8.32 -2.43 4.94
N GLN A 42 9.57 -2.47 4.52
CA GLN A 42 10.04 -1.89 3.25
C GLN A 42 9.79 -2.85 2.08
N PRO A 43 9.71 -2.33 0.83
CA PRO A 43 9.38 -3.10 -0.36
C PRO A 43 10.19 -4.39 -0.53
N ASN A 44 11.52 -4.31 -0.47
CA ASN A 44 12.41 -5.46 -0.63
C ASN A 44 12.06 -6.63 0.33
N ALA A 45 11.83 -6.31 1.61
CA ALA A 45 11.51 -7.30 2.63
C ALA A 45 10.08 -7.84 2.48
N LEU A 46 9.14 -6.96 2.11
CA LEU A 46 7.74 -7.34 1.89
C LEU A 46 7.61 -8.24 0.64
N ALA A 47 8.34 -7.96 -0.43
CA ALA A 47 8.36 -8.77 -1.63
C ALA A 47 8.89 -10.18 -1.35
N ALA A 48 10.08 -10.27 -0.74
CA ALA A 48 10.68 -11.55 -0.38
C ALA A 48 9.79 -12.36 0.59
N TYR A 49 9.07 -11.68 1.49
CA TYR A 49 8.11 -12.31 2.36
C TYR A 49 6.88 -12.82 1.60
N GLY A 50 6.31 -12.01 0.70
CA GLY A 50 5.16 -12.35 -0.13
C GLY A 50 5.42 -13.53 -1.07
N GLN A 51 6.65 -13.66 -1.56
CA GLN A 51 7.11 -14.75 -2.43
C GLN A 51 7.00 -16.15 -1.80
N ARG A 52 6.79 -16.24 -0.48
CA ARG A 52 6.48 -17.52 0.19
C ARG A 52 5.13 -18.10 -0.22
N TRP A 53 4.22 -17.25 -0.68
CA TRP A 53 2.88 -17.65 -1.12
C TRP A 53 2.69 -17.47 -2.62
N TYR A 54 3.30 -16.43 -3.19
CA TYR A 54 3.16 -16.12 -4.61
C TYR A 54 4.44 -15.50 -5.19
N ASP A 55 5.04 -16.20 -6.14
CA ASP A 55 6.28 -15.79 -6.81
C ASP A 55 6.14 -14.48 -7.61
N GLY A 56 4.92 -14.16 -8.07
CA GLY A 56 4.59 -12.90 -8.76
C GLY A 56 4.63 -11.65 -7.88
N VAL A 57 4.91 -11.75 -6.58
CA VAL A 57 5.14 -10.59 -5.71
C VAL A 57 6.53 -10.01 -5.98
N SER A 58 6.60 -8.74 -6.36
CA SER A 58 7.87 -8.09 -6.71
C SER A 58 8.01 -6.68 -6.12
N ASP A 59 9.23 -6.33 -5.74
CA ASP A 59 9.61 -4.96 -5.40
C ASP A 59 9.70 -4.14 -6.69
N SER A 60 8.79 -3.18 -6.82
CA SER A 60 8.70 -2.26 -7.96
C SER A 60 9.04 -0.82 -7.56
N SER A 61 9.81 -0.65 -6.49
CA SER A 61 10.34 0.65 -6.09
C SER A 61 11.11 1.31 -7.23
N GLY A 62 10.95 2.62 -7.37
CA GLY A 62 11.46 3.40 -8.50
C GLY A 62 10.55 3.43 -9.72
N ALA A 63 9.46 2.66 -9.74
CA ALA A 63 8.47 2.75 -10.83
C ALA A 63 7.89 4.17 -10.89
N THR A 64 7.86 4.73 -12.09
CA THR A 64 7.13 5.96 -12.40
C THR A 64 5.64 5.73 -12.28
N ILE A 65 4.88 6.80 -12.04
CA ILE A 65 3.41 6.71 -11.98
C ILE A 65 2.82 6.19 -13.31
N SER A 66 3.50 6.41 -14.45
CA SER A 66 3.11 5.85 -15.76
C SER A 66 3.31 4.35 -15.82
N GLN A 67 4.42 3.85 -15.28
CA GLN A 67 4.64 2.41 -15.16
C GLN A 67 3.61 1.79 -14.21
N ILE A 68 3.27 2.45 -13.09
CA ILE A 68 2.21 2.01 -12.18
C ILE A 68 0.85 1.92 -12.89
N ALA A 69 0.46 2.96 -13.63
CA ALA A 69 -0.77 2.95 -14.42
C ALA A 69 -0.79 1.79 -15.42
N ASN A 70 0.32 1.55 -16.12
CA ASN A 70 0.44 0.45 -17.07
C ASN A 70 0.33 -0.92 -16.38
N SER A 71 0.96 -1.12 -15.22
CA SER A 71 0.82 -2.35 -14.43
C SER A 71 -0.65 -2.62 -14.09
N ILE A 72 -1.35 -1.62 -13.55
CA ILE A 72 -2.76 -1.76 -13.17
C ILE A 72 -3.64 -2.08 -14.38
N LEU A 73 -3.38 -1.43 -15.53
CA LEU A 73 -4.10 -1.69 -16.78
C LEU A 73 -3.89 -3.09 -17.34
N ASN A 74 -2.77 -3.73 -17.00
CA ASN A 74 -2.47 -5.12 -17.34
C ASN A 74 -2.98 -6.11 -16.29
N GLY A 75 -3.76 -5.65 -15.30
CA GLY A 75 -4.33 -6.50 -14.25
C GLY A 75 -3.40 -6.72 -13.04
N HIS A 76 -2.31 -5.97 -12.94
CA HIS A 76 -1.33 -6.10 -11.86
C HIS A 76 -1.53 -4.99 -10.81
N PRO A 77 -2.18 -5.29 -9.67
CA PRO A 77 -2.39 -4.30 -8.63
C PRO A 77 -1.06 -3.88 -8.00
N VAL A 78 -1.04 -2.64 -7.48
CA VAL A 78 0.16 -2.03 -6.92
C VAL A 78 -0.11 -1.58 -5.49
N LEU A 79 0.71 -2.03 -4.54
CA LEU A 79 0.81 -1.40 -3.23
C LEU A 79 1.87 -0.31 -3.29
N TYR A 80 1.56 0.88 -2.80
CA TYR A 80 2.50 2.00 -2.78
C TYR A 80 2.59 2.59 -1.37
N TYR A 81 3.73 3.24 -1.12
CA TYR A 81 4.02 3.88 0.16
C TYR A 81 3.82 5.39 0.04
N GLY A 82 3.17 5.96 1.04
CA GLY A 82 2.81 7.37 1.08
C GLY A 82 2.46 7.84 2.49
N TYR A 83 1.68 8.90 2.57
CA TYR A 83 1.25 9.48 3.85
C TYR A 83 -0.01 8.79 4.37
N SER A 84 -0.05 8.61 5.70
CA SER A 84 -1.30 8.26 6.39
C SER A 84 -2.20 9.49 6.48
N PRO A 85 -3.49 9.31 6.80
CA PRO A 85 -4.38 10.42 7.14
C PRO A 85 -3.84 11.29 8.28
N TYR A 86 -3.05 10.75 9.21
CA TYR A 86 -2.57 11.43 10.42
C TYR A 86 -1.17 12.05 10.32
N ASP A 87 -0.40 11.72 9.29
CA ASP A 87 1.01 12.16 9.15
C ASP A 87 1.26 12.83 7.79
N ALA A 88 0.45 13.85 7.49
CA ALA A 88 0.57 14.62 6.27
C ALA A 88 1.86 15.45 6.25
N GLY A 89 2.85 15.01 5.46
CA GLY A 89 4.14 15.68 5.34
C GLY A 89 5.22 15.16 6.29
N GLY A 90 4.94 14.10 7.06
CA GLY A 90 5.93 13.40 7.86
C GLY A 90 6.65 12.30 7.09
N VAL A 91 6.78 11.12 7.69
CA VAL A 91 7.46 10.00 7.03
C VAL A 91 6.44 9.25 6.18
N ARG A 92 6.80 8.86 4.96
CA ARG A 92 5.96 8.06 4.05
C ARG A 92 5.86 6.60 4.50
N ASN A 93 5.34 6.41 5.71
CA ASN A 93 5.32 5.18 6.49
C ASN A 93 3.94 4.51 6.48
N HIS A 94 3.17 4.69 5.42
CA HIS A 94 1.84 4.11 5.26
C HIS A 94 1.66 3.49 3.88
N CYS A 95 1.01 2.33 3.82
CA CYS A 95 0.82 1.57 2.60
C CYS A 95 -0.64 1.61 2.14
N LYS A 96 -0.85 1.89 0.87
CA LYS A 96 -2.18 1.88 0.22
C LYS A 96 -2.13 1.07 -1.06
N ILE A 97 -3.29 0.71 -1.59
CA ILE A 97 -3.39 -0.19 -2.74
C ILE A 97 -4.08 0.51 -3.89
N LEU A 98 -3.48 0.42 -5.08
CA LEU A 98 -4.06 0.82 -6.35
C LEU A 98 -4.58 -0.44 -7.06
N LEU A 99 -5.89 -0.53 -7.26
CA LEU A 99 -6.54 -1.65 -7.96
C LEU A 99 -7.05 -1.28 -9.36
N GLY A 100 -7.20 0.01 -9.64
CA GLY A 100 -7.81 0.46 -10.89
C GLY A 100 -7.19 1.75 -11.42
N TYR A 101 -7.24 1.90 -12.73
CA TYR A 101 -6.87 3.13 -13.43
C TYR A 101 -7.89 3.38 -14.55
N ASN A 102 -8.54 4.54 -14.50
CA ASN A 102 -9.52 4.93 -15.50
C ASN A 102 -8.85 5.80 -16.57
N ARG A 103 -8.65 5.23 -17.77
CA ARG A 103 -8.00 5.93 -18.90
C ARG A 103 -8.77 7.15 -19.38
N ASN A 104 -10.09 7.21 -19.17
CA ASN A 104 -10.92 8.29 -19.69
C ASN A 104 -10.76 9.59 -18.90
N ASN A 105 -10.39 9.51 -17.61
CA ASN A 105 -10.24 10.68 -16.75
C ASN A 105 -8.90 10.71 -15.97
N GLY A 106 -8.01 9.74 -16.21
CA GLY A 106 -6.69 9.68 -15.61
C GLY A 106 -6.68 9.45 -14.10
N MET A 107 -7.76 8.90 -13.53
CA MET A 107 -7.89 8.68 -12.10
C MET A 107 -7.45 7.26 -11.69
N PHE A 108 -6.82 7.17 -10.53
CA PHE A 108 -6.47 5.91 -9.87
C PHE A 108 -7.52 5.56 -8.82
N HIS A 109 -7.84 4.27 -8.73
CA HIS A 109 -8.71 3.73 -7.71
C HIS A 109 -7.87 3.19 -6.54
N VAL A 110 -7.97 3.85 -5.39
CA VAL A 110 -7.14 3.61 -4.20
C VAL A 110 -7.98 3.03 -3.08
N TYR A 111 -7.42 2.03 -2.41
CA TYR A 111 -7.92 1.48 -1.17
C TYR A 111 -6.93 1.77 -0.03
N ASP A 112 -7.44 2.36 1.05
CA ASP A 112 -6.64 2.71 2.22
C ASP A 112 -7.04 1.82 3.42
N PRO A 113 -6.16 0.93 3.89
CA PRO A 113 -6.45 0.02 4.99
C PRO A 113 -6.60 0.73 6.35
N CYS A 114 -6.26 2.02 6.46
CA CYS A 114 -6.43 2.79 7.70
C CYS A 114 -7.91 2.86 8.15
N TYR A 115 -8.85 2.78 7.21
CA TYR A 115 -10.29 3.04 7.44
C TYR A 115 -11.11 1.80 7.81
N GLY A 116 -10.51 0.87 8.56
CA GLY A 116 -11.18 -0.30 9.17
C GLY A 116 -12.23 -0.98 8.28
N ASN A 117 -11.82 -1.87 7.37
CA ASN A 117 -12.71 -2.69 6.51
C ASN A 117 -13.94 -1.97 5.91
N GLY A 118 -13.83 -0.67 5.59
CA GLY A 118 -14.90 0.13 4.99
C GLY A 118 -15.91 0.74 5.96
N GLY A 119 -15.66 0.69 7.27
CA GLY A 119 -16.54 1.30 8.28
C GLY A 119 -16.45 2.82 8.34
N TRP A 120 -15.36 3.41 7.84
CA TRP A 120 -15.04 4.83 8.02
C TRP A 120 -14.93 5.59 6.68
N SER A 121 -15.41 6.84 6.67
CA SER A 121 -15.53 7.68 5.48
C SER A 121 -14.37 8.67 5.33
N ALA A 122 -14.31 9.39 4.22
CA ALA A 122 -13.36 10.49 4.06
C ALA A 122 -13.54 11.56 5.16
N ASN A 123 -12.46 12.20 5.57
CA ASN A 123 -12.39 13.18 6.67
C ASN A 123 -12.86 12.65 8.04
N SER A 124 -12.87 11.33 8.26
CA SER A 124 -13.19 10.76 9.58
C SER A 124 -11.95 10.50 10.44
N GLU A 125 -10.76 10.77 9.91
CA GLU A 125 -9.48 10.45 10.53
C GLU A 125 -8.65 11.72 10.77
N GLY A 126 -7.41 11.79 10.29
CA GLY A 126 -6.50 12.90 10.56
C GLY A 126 -6.87 14.24 9.90
N HIS A 127 -7.97 14.32 9.15
CA HIS A 127 -8.47 15.56 8.52
C HIS A 127 -7.45 16.26 7.61
N THR A 128 -6.65 15.47 6.88
CA THR A 128 -5.63 15.97 5.96
C THR A 128 -6.01 15.77 4.50
N ALA A 129 -5.21 16.30 3.58
CA ALA A 129 -5.39 16.08 2.13
C ALA A 129 -5.29 14.59 1.72
N TYR A 130 -4.79 13.72 2.60
CA TYR A 130 -4.67 12.27 2.42
C TYR A 130 -5.78 11.49 3.10
N ASP A 131 -6.68 12.17 3.82
CA ASP A 131 -7.83 11.59 4.50
C ASP A 131 -9.01 11.38 3.52
N ARG A 132 -8.88 10.38 2.64
CA ARG A 132 -9.79 10.19 1.49
C ARG A 132 -10.79 9.04 1.68
N GLY A 133 -10.79 8.38 2.83
CA GLY A 133 -11.64 7.23 3.10
C GLY A 133 -11.06 5.91 2.60
N TRP A 134 -11.75 4.81 2.91
CA TRP A 134 -11.29 3.44 2.60
C TRP A 134 -11.18 3.12 1.10
N ASN A 135 -11.93 3.84 0.26
CA ASN A 135 -12.05 3.62 -1.17
C ASN A 135 -12.29 4.97 -1.86
N ALA A 136 -11.34 5.38 -2.71
CA ALA A 136 -11.37 6.68 -3.36
C ALA A 136 -10.82 6.62 -4.78
N TRP A 137 -11.31 7.53 -5.63
CA TRP A 137 -10.64 7.86 -6.89
C TRP A 137 -9.77 9.09 -6.69
N ILE A 138 -8.48 8.99 -7.01
CA ILE A 138 -7.52 10.10 -6.90
C ILE A 138 -6.95 10.46 -8.27
N THR A 139 -6.59 11.73 -8.45
CA THR A 139 -5.94 12.20 -9.66
C THR A 139 -4.47 11.80 -9.68
N TRP A 140 -3.88 11.87 -10.88
CA TRP A 140 -2.44 11.75 -11.05
C TRP A 140 -1.62 12.64 -10.11
N GLY A 141 -1.99 13.92 -10.02
CA GLY A 141 -1.29 14.89 -9.18
C GLY A 141 -1.39 14.56 -7.68
N GLN A 142 -2.54 14.04 -7.25
CA GLN A 142 -2.71 13.57 -5.87
C GLN A 142 -1.80 12.38 -5.56
N LEU A 143 -1.71 11.40 -6.47
CA LEU A 143 -0.77 10.29 -6.31
C LEU A 143 0.69 10.77 -6.33
N ALA A 144 1.03 11.71 -7.23
CA ALA A 144 2.38 12.26 -7.32
C ALA A 144 2.84 12.98 -6.06
N ASN A 145 1.93 13.69 -5.38
CA ASN A 145 2.24 14.36 -4.12
C ASN A 145 2.45 13.37 -2.95
N GLU A 146 1.83 12.20 -3.03
CA GLU A 146 1.82 11.23 -1.94
C GLU A 146 2.89 10.14 -2.09
N TYR A 147 3.10 9.65 -3.31
CA TYR A 147 3.94 8.50 -3.62
C TYR A 147 5.41 8.72 -3.23
N GLY A 148 5.94 7.81 -2.42
CA GLY A 148 7.32 7.85 -1.93
C GLY A 148 8.38 7.27 -2.84
N GLY A 149 8.01 6.79 -4.04
CA GLY A 149 8.94 6.04 -4.90
C GLY A 149 9.08 4.56 -4.50
N GLN A 150 8.34 4.10 -3.50
CA GLN A 150 8.39 2.74 -2.98
C GLN A 150 7.09 2.02 -3.32
N ALA A 151 7.19 0.83 -3.90
CA ALA A 151 6.03 0.08 -4.38
C ALA A 151 6.28 -1.43 -4.41
N ILE A 152 5.18 -2.18 -4.36
CA ILE A 152 5.10 -3.61 -4.64
C ILE A 152 4.09 -3.82 -5.75
N THR A 153 4.42 -4.66 -6.73
CA THR A 153 3.48 -5.09 -7.77
C THR A 153 3.23 -6.59 -7.64
N ILE A 154 1.99 -7.00 -7.90
CA ILE A 154 1.58 -8.40 -7.99
C ILE A 154 1.37 -8.72 -9.48
N TYR A 155 2.30 -9.49 -10.06
CA TYR A 155 2.27 -9.89 -11.47
C TYR A 155 1.42 -11.12 -11.70
#